data_AF-A0A1B6LL34-F1
#
_entry.id   AF-A0A1B6LL34-F1
#
_cell.length_a   1.000
_cell.length_b   1.000
_cell.length_c   1.000
_cell.angle_alpha   90.00
_cell.angle_beta   90.00
_cell.angle_gamma   90.00
#
_symmetry.space_group_name_H-M   'P 1'
#
loop_
_entity.id
_entity.type
_entity.pdbx_description
1 polymer ?
#
loop_
_entity_poly.entity_id
_entity_poly.type
_entity_poly.pdbx_seq_one_letter_code
_entity_poly.pdbx_strand_id
1 'polypeptide(L)'
;MAGDSLIQEVLTFSENKRSWFIDDSVKSDGKMHLSTPIDPIFLVLPYLRKSQLACPLDQILKDDEFPETERLLSCSGLKHLSQVADKKGDEELNAYKYNEEKALSWLTRKTERVSEILRQKGIHVSSNNAVSATFVKTNTDTTENYLKYAHGVVSEYLADDLSARLSKHLGLPEPETGPNKRKQLASANTNTEATHKRPKLEAQEPLKNGALDLSKPEKVPKTSITAKDKARAKSATGSKNISSFFKKK
;
A
#
# COMPACT_ATOMS: atom_id res chain seq x y z
N MET A 1 1.04 -33.42 -6.47
CA MET A 1 0.41 -32.09 -6.50
C MET A 1 0.29 -31.62 -5.06
N ALA A 2 1.27 -30.87 -4.54
CA ALA A 2 1.40 -30.54 -3.11
C ALA A 2 1.45 -29.02 -2.85
N GLY A 3 1.18 -28.21 -3.88
CA GLY A 3 1.34 -26.74 -3.83
C GLY A 3 0.15 -25.98 -3.24
N ASP A 4 -1.05 -26.58 -3.19
CA ASP A 4 -2.29 -25.84 -2.87
C ASP A 4 -2.66 -25.82 -1.37
N SER A 5 -1.74 -26.25 -0.50
CA SER A 5 -2.02 -26.31 0.95
C SER A 5 -1.89 -24.97 1.68
N LEU A 6 -1.11 -24.03 1.12
CA LEU A 6 -0.79 -22.72 1.70
C LEU A 6 -1.04 -21.64 0.66
N ILE A 7 -1.71 -20.56 1.07
CA ILE A 7 -1.95 -19.41 0.22
C ILE A 7 -0.95 -18.33 0.58
N GLN A 8 -0.37 -17.71 -0.44
CA GLN A 8 0.50 -16.56 -0.30
C GLN A 8 -0.08 -15.39 -1.09
N GLU A 9 -0.15 -14.23 -0.44
CA GLU A 9 -0.36 -12.97 -1.14
C GLU A 9 0.97 -12.45 -1.68
N VAL A 10 0.92 -11.66 -2.75
CA VAL A 10 2.10 -11.03 -3.36
C VAL A 10 1.99 -9.52 -3.21
N LEU A 11 2.80 -8.96 -2.32
CA LEU A 11 2.93 -7.54 -2.09
C LEU A 11 4.02 -6.96 -3.00
N THR A 12 3.80 -5.76 -3.53
CA THR A 12 4.78 -5.08 -4.38
C THR A 12 5.21 -3.78 -3.73
N PHE A 13 6.46 -3.70 -3.32
CA PHE A 13 7.11 -2.45 -2.95
C PHE A 13 7.61 -1.75 -4.23
N SER A 14 7.18 -0.51 -4.41
CA SER A 14 7.54 0.32 -5.57
C SER A 14 7.77 1.75 -5.12
N GLU A 15 8.99 2.25 -5.31
CA GLU A 15 9.36 3.63 -4.99
C GLU A 15 9.96 4.31 -6.23
N ASN A 16 9.70 5.60 -6.38
CA ASN A 16 10.19 6.36 -7.53
C ASN A 16 11.72 6.43 -7.56
N LYS A 17 12.29 6.37 -8.77
CA LYS A 17 13.74 6.51 -9.02
C LYS A 17 14.58 5.42 -8.34
N ARG A 18 14.12 4.17 -8.41
CA ARG A 18 14.85 2.97 -7.98
C ARG A 18 15.17 2.08 -9.19
N SER A 19 16.26 1.33 -9.11
CA SER A 19 16.65 0.30 -10.07
C SER A 19 17.43 -0.79 -9.34
N TRP A 20 17.34 -2.03 -9.80
CA TRP A 20 18.16 -3.13 -9.29
C TRP A 20 19.31 -3.41 -10.25
N PHE A 21 20.51 -3.61 -9.71
CA PHE A 21 21.60 -4.25 -10.44
C PHE A 21 21.58 -5.72 -10.02
N ILE A 22 21.34 -6.61 -10.99
CA ILE A 22 21.21 -8.05 -10.80
C ILE A 22 22.27 -8.68 -11.68
N ASP A 23 23.35 -9.15 -11.04
CA ASP A 23 24.54 -9.64 -11.73
C ASP A 23 25.04 -8.61 -12.76
N ASP A 24 25.13 -8.99 -14.03
CA ASP A 24 25.56 -8.13 -15.14
C ASP A 24 24.40 -7.37 -15.81
N SER A 25 23.21 -7.38 -15.22
CA SER A 25 22.00 -6.77 -15.77
C SER A 25 21.45 -5.66 -14.88
N VAL A 26 20.75 -4.70 -15.50
CA VAL A 26 20.05 -3.62 -14.79
C VAL A 26 18.55 -3.76 -15.01
N LYS A 27 17.82 -3.93 -13.92
CA LYS A 27 16.35 -3.87 -13.89
C LYS A 27 15.89 -2.46 -13.55
N SER A 28 15.25 -1.80 -14.49
CA SER A 28 14.89 -0.38 -14.41
C SER A 28 13.68 -0.05 -13.55
N ASP A 29 12.82 -1.02 -13.23
CA ASP A 29 11.57 -0.76 -12.50
C ASP A 29 11.74 -0.56 -11.00
N GLY A 30 12.84 -1.06 -10.42
CA GLY A 30 13.14 -0.96 -8.99
C GLY A 30 12.09 -1.60 -8.07
N LYS A 31 11.21 -2.45 -8.62
CA LYS A 31 10.14 -3.10 -7.84
C LYS A 31 10.69 -4.26 -7.03
N MET A 32 10.12 -4.47 -5.85
CA MET A 32 10.42 -5.64 -5.01
C MET A 32 9.12 -6.35 -4.68
N HIS A 33 9.05 -7.63 -5.03
CA HIS A 33 7.89 -8.47 -4.72
C HIS A 33 8.17 -9.28 -3.44
N LEU A 34 7.19 -9.31 -2.55
CA LEU A 34 7.24 -10.08 -1.32
C LEU A 34 6.05 -11.05 -1.31
N SER A 35 6.32 -12.33 -1.08
CA SER A 35 5.29 -13.33 -0.85
C SER A 35 5.10 -13.52 0.65
N THR A 36 3.90 -13.26 1.17
CA THR A 36 3.55 -13.45 2.58
C THR A 36 2.41 -14.45 2.71
N PRO A 37 2.41 -15.35 3.71
CA PRO A 37 1.29 -16.25 3.93
C PRO A 37 0.05 -15.46 4.37
N ILE A 38 -1.10 -15.78 3.77
CA ILE A 38 -2.40 -15.18 4.13
C ILE A 38 -3.32 -16.26 4.69
N ASP A 39 -4.14 -15.88 5.67
CA ASP A 39 -5.18 -16.77 6.19
C ASP A 39 -6.31 -16.89 5.15
N PRO A 40 -6.59 -18.10 4.61
CA PRO A 40 -7.59 -18.29 3.56
C PRO A 40 -9.01 -17.88 3.98
N ILE A 41 -9.30 -17.81 5.28
CA ILE A 41 -10.60 -17.36 5.78
C ILE A 41 -10.93 -15.94 5.30
N PHE A 42 -9.94 -15.04 5.17
CA PHE A 42 -10.17 -13.69 4.63
C PHE A 42 -10.68 -13.71 3.18
N LEU A 43 -10.22 -14.66 2.38
CA LEU A 43 -10.66 -14.82 0.99
C LEU A 43 -12.05 -15.45 0.90
N VAL A 44 -12.39 -16.35 1.82
CA VAL A 44 -13.70 -17.05 1.85
C VAL A 44 -14.81 -16.20 2.47
N LEU A 45 -14.48 -15.28 3.38
CA LEU A 45 -15.46 -14.43 4.08
C LEU A 45 -16.44 -13.70 3.15
N PRO A 46 -16.02 -13.03 2.06
CA PRO A 46 -16.94 -12.38 1.13
C PRO A 46 -17.95 -13.35 0.50
N TYR A 47 -17.53 -14.56 0.14
CA TYR A 47 -18.39 -15.59 -0.43
C TYR A 47 -19.40 -16.13 0.59
N LEU A 48 -18.95 -16.40 1.82
CA LEU A 48 -19.83 -16.81 2.91
C LEU A 48 -20.92 -15.78 3.20
N ARG A 49 -20.58 -14.49 3.15
CA ARG A 49 -21.52 -13.39 3.40
C ARG A 49 -22.53 -13.19 2.27
N LYS A 50 -22.19 -13.58 1.03
CA LYS A 50 -23.12 -13.55 -0.11
C LYS A 50 -24.17 -14.67 0.00
N SER A 51 -23.82 -15.82 0.59
CA SER A 51 -24.77 -16.93 0.75
C SER A 51 -25.80 -16.67 1.85
N GLN A 52 -27.09 -16.77 1.51
CA GLN A 52 -28.21 -16.64 2.46
C GLN A 52 -28.53 -17.95 3.20
N LEU A 53 -28.23 -19.07 2.55
CA LEU A 53 -28.53 -20.42 3.03
C LEU A 53 -27.25 -21.16 3.43
N ALA A 54 -27.41 -22.23 4.19
CA ALA A 54 -26.30 -23.12 4.48
C ALA A 54 -26.03 -23.96 3.22
N CYS A 55 -24.85 -23.79 2.63
CA CYS A 55 -24.47 -24.45 1.39
C CYS A 55 -23.12 -25.17 1.57
N PRO A 56 -22.86 -26.25 0.82
CA PRO A 56 -21.53 -26.81 0.70
C PRO A 56 -20.49 -25.77 0.23
N LEU A 57 -19.25 -25.93 0.66
CA LEU A 57 -18.20 -24.94 0.44
C LEU A 57 -17.81 -24.81 -1.04
N ASP A 58 -17.84 -25.89 -1.79
CA ASP A 58 -17.65 -25.93 -3.25
C ASP A 58 -18.70 -25.09 -3.99
N GLN A 59 -19.95 -25.10 -3.53
CA GLN A 59 -21.00 -24.24 -4.09
C GLN A 59 -20.82 -22.77 -3.70
N ILE A 60 -20.34 -22.49 -2.48
CA ILE A 60 -20.12 -21.12 -1.99
C ILE A 60 -18.98 -20.44 -2.75
N LEU A 61 -17.93 -21.19 -3.09
CA LEU A 61 -16.71 -20.67 -3.72
C LEU A 61 -16.78 -20.60 -5.25
N LYS A 62 -17.96 -20.78 -5.85
CA LYS A 62 -18.12 -20.67 -7.29
C LYS A 62 -18.18 -19.20 -7.72
N ASP A 63 -17.17 -18.79 -8.48
CA ASP A 63 -17.04 -17.43 -9.00
C ASP A 63 -16.68 -17.47 -10.49
N ASP A 64 -17.58 -16.98 -11.35
CA ASP A 64 -17.36 -16.98 -12.81
C ASP A 64 -16.29 -15.95 -13.23
N GLU A 65 -16.07 -14.90 -12.43
CA GLU A 65 -15.02 -13.90 -12.67
C GLU A 65 -13.65 -14.44 -12.22
N PHE A 66 -13.63 -15.23 -11.16
CA PHE A 66 -12.42 -15.81 -10.57
C PHE A 66 -12.52 -17.34 -10.42
N PRO A 67 -12.44 -18.12 -11.51
CA PRO A 67 -12.66 -19.58 -11.47
C PRO A 67 -11.64 -20.35 -10.59
N GLU A 68 -10.48 -19.76 -10.34
CA GLU A 68 -9.43 -20.36 -9.51
C GLU A 68 -9.78 -20.38 -8.00
N THR A 69 -10.90 -19.80 -7.58
CA THR A 69 -11.41 -19.87 -6.19
C THR A 69 -11.67 -21.30 -5.73
N GLU A 70 -11.96 -22.24 -6.64
CA GLU A 70 -12.10 -23.66 -6.33
C GLU A 70 -10.84 -24.24 -5.69
N ARG A 71 -9.66 -23.70 -5.99
CA ARG A 71 -8.39 -24.13 -5.37
C ARG A 71 -8.34 -23.89 -3.87
N LEU A 72 -9.12 -22.92 -3.36
CA LEU A 72 -9.24 -22.66 -1.93
C LEU A 72 -9.76 -23.90 -1.17
N LEU A 73 -10.57 -24.76 -1.81
CA LEU A 73 -11.10 -25.99 -1.21
C LEU A 73 -9.99 -26.94 -0.75
N SER A 74 -8.83 -26.91 -1.42
CA SER A 74 -7.67 -27.74 -1.08
C SER A 74 -6.82 -27.16 0.07
N CYS A 75 -7.12 -25.94 0.52
CA CYS A 75 -6.31 -25.25 1.52
C CYS A 75 -6.57 -25.78 2.93
N SER A 76 -5.49 -26.17 3.60
CA SER A 76 -5.52 -26.70 4.97
C SER A 76 -6.09 -25.72 6.01
N GLY A 77 -5.99 -24.42 5.75
CA GLY A 77 -6.49 -23.37 6.65
C GLY A 77 -8.02 -23.34 6.78
N LEU A 78 -8.77 -23.87 5.81
CA LEU A 78 -10.24 -23.88 5.85
C LEU A 78 -10.83 -24.89 6.84
N LYS A 79 -10.01 -25.73 7.48
CA LYS A 79 -10.43 -26.57 8.61
C LYS A 79 -11.01 -25.75 9.78
N HIS A 80 -10.60 -24.49 9.90
CA HIS A 80 -11.04 -23.59 10.97
C HIS A 80 -12.23 -22.71 10.56
N LEU A 81 -12.93 -23.02 9.46
CA LEU A 81 -14.06 -22.23 8.98
C LEU A 81 -15.23 -22.16 9.98
N SER A 82 -15.32 -23.13 10.89
CA SER A 82 -16.27 -23.12 12.02
C SER A 82 -16.08 -21.95 12.99
N GLN A 83 -14.95 -21.24 12.92
CA GLN A 83 -14.68 -20.03 13.68
C GLN A 83 -15.42 -18.80 13.14
N VAL A 84 -15.88 -18.81 11.88
CA VAL A 84 -16.59 -17.68 11.23
C VAL A 84 -17.96 -18.08 10.67
N ALA A 85 -18.25 -19.38 10.61
CA ALA A 85 -19.47 -19.93 10.07
C ALA A 85 -20.05 -21.03 10.97
N ASP A 86 -21.36 -21.20 10.93
CA ASP A 86 -22.05 -22.35 11.49
C ASP A 86 -22.02 -23.52 10.51
N LYS A 87 -21.58 -24.67 11.01
CA LYS A 87 -21.59 -25.94 10.28
C LYS A 87 -22.96 -26.61 10.47
N LYS A 88 -23.60 -27.02 9.37
CA LYS A 88 -24.84 -27.77 9.34
C LYS A 88 -24.67 -29.05 8.50
N GLY A 89 -25.31 -30.14 8.92
CA GLY A 89 -25.26 -31.43 8.24
C GLY A 89 -24.19 -32.38 8.78
N ASP A 90 -24.18 -33.60 8.24
CA ASP A 90 -23.23 -34.66 8.59
C ASP A 90 -21.79 -34.32 8.14
N GLU A 91 -20.82 -35.10 8.63
CA GLU A 91 -19.39 -34.94 8.30
C GLU A 91 -19.08 -34.99 6.80
N GLU A 92 -19.99 -35.54 5.99
CA GLU A 92 -19.85 -35.66 4.55
C GLU A 92 -20.41 -34.46 3.78
N LEU A 93 -21.52 -33.85 4.25
CA LEU A 93 -22.17 -32.74 3.56
C LEU A 93 -21.57 -31.37 3.89
N ASN A 94 -21.05 -31.19 5.12
CA ASN A 94 -20.36 -29.98 5.61
C ASN A 94 -20.92 -28.65 5.05
N ALA A 95 -22.20 -28.37 5.27
CA ALA A 95 -22.79 -27.12 4.81
C ALA A 95 -22.41 -25.97 5.76
N TYR A 96 -22.02 -24.83 5.23
CA TYR A 96 -21.60 -23.66 6.00
C TYR A 96 -22.60 -22.51 5.82
N LYS A 97 -22.93 -21.85 6.94
CA LYS A 97 -23.69 -20.60 6.95
C LYS A 97 -22.89 -19.54 7.68
N TYR A 98 -22.74 -18.35 7.10
CA TYR A 98 -22.08 -17.23 7.77
C TYR A 98 -22.73 -16.94 9.13
N ASN A 99 -21.90 -16.81 10.16
CA ASN A 99 -22.31 -16.39 11.50
C ASN A 99 -21.53 -15.14 11.89
N GLU A 100 -22.26 -14.03 12.01
CA GLU A 100 -21.66 -12.72 12.24
C GLU A 100 -20.98 -12.61 13.61
N GLU A 101 -21.58 -13.14 14.66
CA GLU A 101 -21.01 -13.07 16.02
C GLU A 101 -19.69 -13.84 16.09
N LYS A 102 -19.64 -15.03 15.49
CA LYS A 102 -18.43 -15.84 15.37
C LYS A 102 -17.36 -15.12 14.56
N ALA A 103 -17.74 -14.56 13.40
CA ALA A 103 -16.83 -13.80 12.55
C ALA A 103 -16.24 -12.58 13.28
N LEU A 104 -17.05 -11.81 14.01
CA LEU A 104 -16.58 -10.66 14.81
C LEU A 104 -15.67 -11.10 15.96
N SER A 105 -15.99 -12.19 16.65
CA SER A 105 -15.13 -12.76 17.71
C SER A 105 -13.78 -13.21 17.15
N TRP A 106 -13.77 -13.88 16.00
CA TRP A 106 -12.57 -14.29 15.29
C TRP A 106 -11.72 -13.09 14.85
N LEU A 107 -12.35 -12.07 14.26
CA LEU A 107 -11.69 -10.83 13.84
C LEU A 107 -11.12 -10.04 15.03
N THR A 108 -11.82 -10.02 16.16
CA THR A 108 -11.35 -9.39 17.40
C THR A 108 -10.04 -10.04 17.85
N ARG A 109 -10.00 -11.38 17.92
CA ARG A 109 -8.78 -12.13 18.27
C ARG A 109 -7.64 -11.90 17.28
N LYS A 110 -7.94 -11.81 15.97
CA LYS A 110 -6.93 -11.49 14.95
C LYS A 110 -6.36 -10.08 15.16
N THR A 111 -7.21 -9.11 15.47
CA THR A 111 -6.82 -7.72 15.71
C THR A 111 -5.95 -7.59 16.97
N GLU A 112 -6.32 -8.26 18.05
CA GLU A 112 -5.52 -8.36 19.28
C GLU A 112 -4.17 -9.04 19.02
N ARG A 113 -4.14 -10.09 18.19
CA ARG A 113 -2.90 -10.76 17.81
C ARG A 113 -1.96 -9.83 17.05
N VAL A 114 -2.50 -9.01 16.14
CA VAL A 114 -1.71 -8.02 15.40
C VAL A 114 -1.20 -6.94 16.34
N SER A 115 -2.03 -6.40 17.25
CA SER A 115 -1.60 -5.38 18.20
C SER A 115 -0.46 -5.86 19.11
N GLU A 116 -0.52 -7.13 19.55
CA GLU A 116 0.54 -7.77 20.32
C GLU A 116 1.84 -7.87 19.51
N ILE A 117 1.78 -8.32 18.26
CA ILE A 117 2.96 -8.45 17.39
C ILE A 117 3.58 -7.08 17.09
N LEU A 118 2.76 -6.05 16.89
CA LEU A 118 3.26 -4.67 16.68
C LEU A 118 4.07 -4.20 17.89
N ARG A 119 3.59 -4.47 19.11
CA ARG A 119 4.31 -4.17 20.35
C ARG A 119 5.60 -4.97 20.47
N GLN A 120 5.55 -6.27 20.20
CA GLN A 120 6.74 -7.15 20.27
C GLN A 120 7.83 -6.76 19.28
N LYS A 121 7.44 -6.31 18.07
CA LYS A 121 8.37 -5.84 17.04
C LYS A 121 8.85 -4.39 17.25
N GLY A 122 8.35 -3.70 18.28
CA GLY A 122 8.70 -2.31 18.56
C GLY A 122 8.25 -1.33 17.47
N ILE A 123 7.13 -1.60 16.80
CA ILE A 123 6.60 -0.73 15.74
C ILE A 123 5.84 0.42 16.40
N HIS A 124 6.29 1.66 16.17
CA HIS A 124 5.64 2.85 16.69
C HIS A 124 4.34 3.16 15.94
N VAL A 125 3.24 3.31 16.69
CA VAL A 125 1.87 3.46 16.16
C VAL A 125 1.27 4.84 16.42
N SER A 126 2.03 5.75 17.06
CA SER A 126 1.59 7.12 17.32
C SER A 126 1.22 7.88 16.04
N SER A 127 -0.04 8.34 15.96
CA SER A 127 -0.64 8.98 14.77
C SER A 127 -0.02 10.32 14.36
N ASN A 128 0.90 10.87 15.16
CA ASN A 128 1.46 12.21 14.98
C ASN A 128 3.00 12.23 14.88
N ASN A 129 3.66 11.07 14.81
CA ASN A 129 5.10 11.01 14.78
C ASN A 129 5.64 10.80 13.36
N ALA A 130 6.48 11.73 12.91
CA ALA A 130 7.36 11.52 11.77
C ALA A 130 8.45 10.52 12.18
N VAL A 131 8.36 9.28 11.69
CA VAL A 131 9.44 8.30 11.81
C VAL A 131 10.44 8.61 10.69
N SER A 132 11.60 9.15 11.06
CA SER A 132 12.75 9.23 10.15
C SER A 132 13.78 8.20 10.58
N ALA A 133 14.62 7.74 9.65
CA ALA A 133 15.67 6.76 9.95
C ALA A 133 16.65 7.18 11.07
N THR A 134 16.63 8.46 11.50
CA THR A 134 17.58 9.04 12.46
C THR A 134 16.90 9.63 13.71
N PHE A 135 15.57 9.69 13.77
CA PHE A 135 14.88 10.30 14.92
C PHE A 135 13.56 9.61 15.24
N VAL A 136 13.47 9.11 16.48
CA VAL A 136 12.27 8.55 17.08
C VAL A 136 11.91 9.41 18.29
N LYS A 137 10.84 10.19 18.20
CA LYS A 137 10.29 10.89 19.37
C LYS A 137 9.41 9.90 20.14
N THR A 138 9.85 9.49 21.31
CA THR A 138 9.10 8.61 22.21
C THR A 138 7.95 9.39 22.84
N ASN A 139 6.82 9.47 22.16
CA ASN A 139 5.54 9.74 22.81
C ASN A 139 4.86 8.40 23.11
N THR A 140 4.21 8.33 24.26
CA THR A 140 3.63 7.14 24.88
C THR A 140 2.69 6.40 23.92
N ASP A 141 3.18 5.33 23.30
CA ASP A 141 2.34 4.40 22.55
C ASP A 141 1.43 3.68 23.57
N THR A 142 0.14 4.03 23.58
CA THR A 142 -0.85 3.38 24.45
C THR A 142 -1.36 2.10 23.81
N THR A 143 -1.84 1.16 24.63
CA THR A 143 -2.47 -0.09 24.14
C THR A 143 -3.61 0.18 23.15
N GLU A 144 -4.37 1.25 23.38
CA GLU A 144 -5.45 1.69 22.49
C GLU A 144 -4.95 2.13 21.10
N ASN A 145 -3.79 2.80 21.04
CA ASN A 145 -3.18 3.19 19.76
C ASN A 145 -2.74 1.96 18.95
N TYR A 146 -2.18 0.94 19.62
CA TYR A 146 -1.83 -0.32 18.97
C TYR A 146 -3.06 -1.05 18.45
N LEU A 147 -4.14 -1.07 19.23
CA LEU A 147 -5.39 -1.70 18.81
C LEU A 147 -6.01 -0.98 17.61
N LYS A 148 -6.00 0.36 17.61
CA LYS A 148 -6.46 1.18 16.49
C LYS A 148 -5.64 0.95 15.23
N TYR A 149 -4.31 0.90 15.35
CA TYR A 149 -3.43 0.62 14.21
C TYR A 149 -3.64 -0.81 13.68
N ALA A 150 -3.77 -1.80 14.58
CA ALA A 150 -4.06 -3.18 14.22
C ALA A 150 -5.41 -3.32 13.49
N HIS A 151 -6.45 -2.61 13.93
CA HIS A 151 -7.73 -2.55 13.22
C HIS A 151 -7.55 -2.01 11.80
N GLY A 152 -6.74 -0.95 11.63
CA GLY A 152 -6.38 -0.42 10.32
C GLY A 152 -5.74 -1.48 9.41
N VAL A 153 -4.76 -2.24 9.90
CA VAL A 153 -4.12 -3.31 9.13
C VAL A 153 -5.12 -4.41 8.75
N VAL A 154 -5.95 -4.87 9.69
CA VAL A 154 -6.96 -5.91 9.42
C VAL A 154 -8.04 -5.40 8.45
N SER A 155 -8.39 -4.11 8.51
CA SER A 155 -9.42 -3.52 7.66
C SER A 155 -9.09 -3.54 6.17
N GLU A 156 -7.81 -3.58 5.78
CA GLU A 156 -7.40 -3.69 4.37
C GLU A 156 -7.80 -5.01 3.72
N TYR A 157 -8.08 -6.05 4.53
CA TYR A 157 -8.50 -7.38 4.09
C TYR A 157 -10.02 -7.60 4.20
N LEU A 158 -10.78 -6.58 4.63
CA LEU A 158 -12.21 -6.70 4.90
C LEU A 158 -13.04 -5.76 4.03
N ALA A 159 -14.31 -6.11 3.82
CA ALA A 159 -15.28 -5.16 3.29
C ALA A 159 -15.53 -4.03 4.29
N ASP A 160 -15.75 -2.81 3.78
CA ASP A 160 -15.92 -1.58 4.58
C ASP A 160 -16.99 -1.73 5.67
N ASP A 161 -18.07 -2.43 5.37
CA ASP A 161 -19.18 -2.62 6.30
C ASP A 161 -18.82 -3.57 7.46
N LEU A 162 -18.03 -4.62 7.21
CA LEU A 162 -17.53 -5.53 8.25
C LEU A 162 -16.45 -4.87 9.10
N SER A 163 -15.60 -4.04 8.47
CA SER A 163 -14.62 -3.21 9.18
C SER A 163 -15.27 -2.24 10.16
N ALA A 164 -16.38 -1.61 9.76
CA ALA A 164 -17.17 -0.71 10.61
C ALA A 164 -17.88 -1.45 11.76
N ARG A 165 -18.32 -2.69 11.55
CA ARG A 165 -18.87 -3.52 12.64
C ARG A 165 -17.79 -3.96 13.62
N LEU A 166 -16.59 -4.30 13.12
CA LEU A 166 -15.45 -4.66 13.94
C LEU A 166 -14.97 -3.48 14.81
N SER A 167 -14.91 -2.26 14.27
CA SER A 167 -14.51 -1.08 15.06
C SER A 167 -15.48 -0.82 16.22
N LYS A 168 -16.79 -0.94 15.97
CA LYS A 168 -17.84 -0.85 16.99
C LYS A 168 -17.69 -1.95 18.05
N HIS A 169 -17.44 -3.18 17.61
CA HIS A 169 -17.24 -4.32 18.52
C HIS A 169 -15.98 -4.17 19.40
N LEU A 170 -14.93 -3.52 18.90
CA LEU A 170 -13.70 -3.22 19.62
C LEU A 170 -13.80 -1.96 20.51
N GLY A 171 -14.90 -1.21 20.45
CA GLY A 171 -15.05 0.06 21.18
C GLY A 171 -14.10 1.16 20.70
N LEU A 172 -13.62 1.08 19.45
CA LEU A 172 -12.72 2.08 18.89
C LEU A 172 -13.52 3.33 18.48
N PRO A 173 -13.00 4.55 18.73
CA PRO A 173 -13.66 5.78 18.29
C PRO A 173 -13.81 5.75 16.77
N GLU A 174 -15.03 6.00 16.30
CA GLU A 174 -15.37 6.01 14.88
C GLU A 174 -14.43 6.96 14.14
N PRO A 175 -13.80 6.54 13.03
CA PRO A 175 -12.97 7.44 12.26
C PRO A 175 -13.88 8.51 11.68
N GLU A 176 -13.78 9.74 12.20
CA GLU A 176 -14.36 10.93 11.60
C GLU A 176 -14.10 10.90 10.09
N THR A 177 -15.14 10.63 9.30
CA THR A 177 -15.12 10.67 7.84
C THR A 177 -15.02 12.13 7.38
N GLY A 178 -13.85 12.72 7.59
CA GLY A 178 -13.41 13.90 6.86
C GLY A 178 -12.86 13.46 5.50
N PRO A 179 -13.14 14.18 4.39
CA PRO A 179 -12.80 13.76 3.03
C PRO A 179 -11.31 13.94 2.69
N ASN A 180 -10.39 13.69 3.62
CA ASN A 180 -8.96 13.90 3.43
C ASN A 180 -8.12 13.05 4.39
N LYS A 181 -8.03 11.74 4.14
CA LYS A 181 -6.90 10.92 4.66
C LYS A 181 -6.59 9.64 3.87
N ARG A 182 -7.21 9.45 2.69
CA ARG A 182 -6.80 8.42 1.71
C ARG A 182 -5.83 9.03 0.70
N LYS A 183 -4.69 9.56 1.18
CA LYS A 183 -3.62 10.04 0.29
C LYS A 183 -2.26 10.09 0.98
N GLN A 184 -1.90 9.00 1.64
CA GLN A 184 -0.54 8.69 2.10
C GLN A 184 -0.55 7.19 2.46
N LEU A 185 -0.92 6.31 1.55
CA LEU A 185 0.03 5.30 1.03
C LEU A 185 -0.34 4.76 -0.37
N ALA A 186 -1.45 5.23 -0.97
CA ALA A 186 -1.87 4.86 -2.32
C ALA A 186 -2.20 6.11 -3.13
N SER A 187 -1.21 6.76 -3.74
CA SER A 187 -1.33 7.73 -4.85
C SER A 187 0.01 8.42 -5.12
N ALA A 188 0.95 7.71 -5.75
CA ALA A 188 2.00 8.37 -6.53
C ALA A 188 2.33 7.50 -7.74
N ASN A 189 1.31 7.12 -8.52
CA ASN A 189 1.44 6.59 -9.87
C ASN A 189 0.09 6.67 -10.60
N THR A 190 -0.28 7.86 -11.04
CA THR A 190 -1.06 8.02 -12.26
C THR A 190 -0.23 8.89 -13.19
N ASN A 191 0.39 8.24 -14.17
CA ASN A 191 0.83 8.91 -15.38
C ASN A 191 -0.43 9.46 -16.07
N THR A 192 -0.59 10.78 -16.02
CA THR A 192 -1.36 11.50 -17.03
C THR A 192 -0.48 12.63 -17.51
N GLU A 193 -0.17 12.56 -18.81
CA GLU A 193 0.58 13.55 -19.56
C GLU A 193 0.03 14.96 -19.30
N ALA A 194 0.79 15.77 -18.56
CA ALA A 194 0.47 17.18 -18.36
C ALA A 194 1.09 18.00 -19.49
N THR A 195 0.31 18.09 -20.57
CA THR A 195 0.45 19.10 -21.62
C THR A 195 0.59 20.50 -21.02
N HIS A 196 1.55 21.25 -21.55
CA HIS A 196 1.83 22.65 -21.26
C HIS A 196 0.57 23.54 -21.14
N LYS A 197 0.45 24.28 -20.04
CA LYS A 197 -0.37 25.50 -19.99
C LYS A 197 0.51 26.69 -19.64
N ARG A 198 0.86 27.44 -20.69
CA ARG A 198 1.38 28.82 -20.60
C ARG A 198 0.23 29.75 -20.19
N PRO A 199 0.50 30.83 -19.44
CA PRO A 199 -0.47 31.87 -19.16
C PRO A 199 -0.75 32.74 -20.40
N LYS A 200 -1.96 33.30 -20.39
CA LYS A 200 -2.70 34.02 -21.43
C LYS A 200 -1.95 35.25 -21.99
N LEU A 201 -1.98 35.43 -23.31
CA LEU A 201 -1.56 36.65 -24.01
C LEU A 201 -2.71 37.10 -24.93
N GLU A 202 -3.14 38.36 -24.79
CA GLU A 202 -3.78 39.19 -25.82
C GLU A 202 -2.71 40.26 -26.19
N ALA A 203 -2.46 40.71 -27.42
CA ALA A 203 -2.94 40.40 -28.76
C ALA A 203 -1.89 40.92 -29.79
N GLN A 204 -1.90 40.32 -31.02
CA GLN A 204 -1.41 40.83 -32.33
C GLN A 204 0.09 41.17 -32.48
N GLU A 205 0.88 40.92 -33.54
CA GLU A 205 0.92 40.22 -34.85
C GLU A 205 2.37 40.48 -35.41
N PRO A 206 2.84 40.05 -36.60
CA PRO A 206 3.21 38.71 -37.04
C PRO A 206 4.71 38.55 -37.46
N LEU A 207 5.15 37.29 -37.55
CA LEU A 207 6.19 36.70 -38.42
C LEU A 207 7.67 37.22 -38.40
N LYS A 208 8.62 36.32 -38.10
CA LYS A 208 9.76 35.96 -38.99
C LYS A 208 10.63 34.82 -38.42
N ASN A 209 10.84 33.81 -39.26
CA ASN A 209 11.80 32.72 -39.08
C ASN A 209 13.24 33.25 -39.13
N GLY A 210 14.12 32.72 -38.29
CA GLY A 210 15.57 32.98 -38.38
C GLY A 210 16.35 32.25 -37.28
N ALA A 211 17.24 31.37 -37.69
CA ALA A 211 18.17 30.63 -36.83
C ALA A 211 18.99 31.58 -35.94
N LEU A 212 19.17 31.22 -34.66
CA LEU A 212 20.02 31.99 -33.74
C LEU A 212 21.49 31.60 -33.94
N ASP A 213 22.17 32.51 -34.65
CA ASP A 213 23.62 32.66 -34.77
C ASP A 213 24.25 32.96 -33.39
N LEU A 214 25.29 32.21 -33.02
CA LEU A 214 25.97 32.23 -31.72
C LEU A 214 27.11 33.27 -31.62
N SER A 215 27.04 34.36 -32.37
CA SER A 215 28.12 35.35 -32.46
C SER A 215 27.76 36.74 -31.91
N LYS A 216 27.42 36.85 -30.61
CA LYS A 216 27.60 38.09 -29.83
C LYS A 216 27.50 37.88 -28.31
N PRO A 217 28.35 38.54 -27.49
CA PRO A 217 28.34 38.37 -26.04
C PRO A 217 27.21 39.17 -25.40
N GLU A 218 26.31 38.49 -24.69
CA GLU A 218 25.22 39.11 -23.95
C GLU A 218 25.66 39.50 -22.53
N LYS A 219 25.30 40.73 -22.13
CA LYS A 219 25.69 41.37 -20.87
C LYS A 219 25.02 40.70 -19.66
N VAL A 220 25.82 40.46 -18.63
CA VAL A 220 25.43 39.87 -17.34
C VAL A 220 24.40 40.75 -16.59
N PRO A 221 23.21 40.25 -16.22
CA PRO A 221 22.36 40.93 -15.26
C PRO A 221 22.86 40.64 -13.83
N LYS A 222 23.18 41.71 -13.08
CA LYS A 222 23.59 41.65 -11.67
C LYS A 222 22.37 41.33 -10.80
N THR A 223 22.22 40.07 -10.40
CA THR A 223 21.35 39.68 -9.28
C THR A 223 22.19 39.65 -7.99
N SER A 224 21.63 40.21 -6.90
CA SER A 224 22.32 40.28 -5.61
C SER A 224 22.52 38.86 -5.07
N ILE A 225 23.79 38.54 -4.80
CA ILE A 225 24.22 37.22 -4.35
C ILE A 225 24.09 37.21 -2.83
N THR A 226 23.23 36.34 -2.28
CA THR A 226 23.14 36.16 -0.83
C THR A 226 24.40 35.45 -0.33
N ALA A 227 24.85 35.73 0.90
CA ALA A 227 26.06 35.11 1.48
C ALA A 227 26.04 33.57 1.43
N LYS A 228 24.85 32.97 1.46
CA LYS A 228 24.61 31.53 1.36
C LYS A 228 24.92 30.95 -0.03
N ASP A 229 24.67 31.71 -1.10
CA ASP A 229 24.95 31.29 -2.48
C ASP A 229 26.44 31.31 -2.78
N LYS A 230 27.17 32.27 -2.19
CA LYS A 230 28.64 32.36 -2.28
C LYS A 230 29.34 31.20 -1.55
N ALA A 231 28.78 30.74 -0.43
CA ALA A 231 29.29 29.56 0.28
C ALA A 231 29.08 28.28 -0.55
N ARG A 232 27.89 28.12 -1.16
CA ARG A 232 27.55 26.94 -1.97
C ARG A 232 28.39 26.83 -3.25
N ALA A 233 28.67 27.97 -3.89
CA ALA A 233 29.56 28.02 -5.06
C ALA A 233 31.01 27.66 -4.70
N LYS A 234 31.52 28.10 -3.54
CA LYS A 234 32.85 27.73 -3.06
C LYS A 234 32.97 26.23 -2.76
N SER A 235 31.93 25.60 -2.22
CA SER A 235 31.91 24.16 -1.95
C SER A 235 31.85 23.29 -3.21
N ALA A 236 31.47 23.86 -4.37
CA ALA A 236 31.45 23.16 -5.66
C ALA A 236 32.78 23.27 -6.44
N THR A 237 33.75 24.05 -5.94
CA THR A 237 35.08 24.23 -6.56
C THR A 237 35.95 23.01 -6.25
N GLY A 238 35.73 21.90 -6.98
CA GLY A 238 36.52 20.68 -6.82
C GLY A 238 35.81 19.40 -7.26
N SER A 239 34.48 19.42 -7.40
CA SER A 239 33.73 18.30 -7.96
C SER A 239 33.68 18.38 -9.48
N LYS A 240 34.14 17.32 -10.15
CA LYS A 240 33.98 17.20 -11.60
C LYS A 240 32.49 17.10 -11.93
N ASN A 241 32.05 17.80 -12.97
CA ASN A 241 30.67 17.74 -13.46
C ASN A 241 30.32 16.29 -13.83
N ILE A 242 29.14 15.81 -13.44
CA ILE A 242 28.72 14.41 -13.61
C ILE A 242 28.79 13.93 -15.07
N SER A 243 28.70 14.86 -16.03
CA SER A 243 28.88 14.60 -17.46
C SER A 243 30.26 14.03 -17.82
N SER A 244 31.29 14.19 -16.97
CA SER A 244 32.62 13.60 -17.21
C SER A 244 32.67 12.10 -16.95
N PHE A 245 31.69 11.52 -16.26
CA PHE A 245 31.64 10.07 -15.96
C PHE A 245 31.08 9.23 -17.11
N PHE A 246 30.42 9.85 -18.09
CA PHE A 246 29.75 9.15 -19.20
C PHE A 246 30.49 9.29 -20.54
N LYS A 247 31.71 9.85 -20.53
CA LYS A 247 32.54 9.87 -21.75
C LYS A 247 33.20 8.51 -21.93
N LYS A 248 32.89 7.86 -23.06
CA LYS A 248 33.48 6.60 -23.50
C LYS A 248 35.00 6.80 -23.66
N LYS A 249 35.80 5.86 -23.13
CA LYS A 249 37.27 5.85 -23.30
C LYS A 249 37.66 5.66 -24.75
#